data_AF-A0KW97-F1
#
_entry.id   AF-A0KW97-F1
#
_cell.length_a   1.000
_cell.length_b   1.000
_cell.length_c   1.000
_cell.angle_alpha   90.00
_cell.angle_beta   90.00
_cell.angle_gamma   90.00
#
_symmetry.space_group_name_H-M   'P 1'
#
loop_
_entity.id
_entity.type
_entity.pdbx_description
1 polymer ?
#
loop_
_entity_poly.entity_id
_entity_poly.type
_entity_poly.pdbx_seq_one_letter_code
_entity_poly.pdbx_strand_id
1 'polypeptide(L)'
;MLATITVFTYSNYIAMRVYPIIPWPAHAGISGFESPAAEYTQLGLCLDDLLVLHPSATRLCIAQGDSMKGVGIFDGDLLIIDRHIKPHTGCVIYGQLNGEFICKIYDEKQRMLLSSHENCQAIVIHDYDDFCVEGVVIRTLRQHFYLNDSINIASDYSELRTNLDDLLVLHPCATWFGVAQGDSMQDEGIYDRDILIIDRQVNALQGAVIVAQLNGEFICKIFDKKRRMLLSANPQYHAVPIRDCDTFSVEGIVIRSVRMHFKSSLQGLWSCTP
;
A
#
# COMPACT_ATOMS: atom_id res chain seq x y z
N MET A 1 -23.39 15.10 -12.29
CA MET A 1 -22.65 15.67 -11.14
C MET A 1 -21.21 15.26 -11.38
N LEU A 2 -20.37 16.20 -11.81
CA LEU A 2 -19.04 15.93 -12.37
C LEU A 2 -18.09 15.45 -11.25
N ALA A 3 -17.44 14.30 -11.44
CA ALA A 3 -16.38 13.84 -10.55
C ALA A 3 -15.12 14.68 -10.81
N THR A 4 -14.80 15.54 -9.85
CA THR A 4 -13.57 16.34 -9.86
C THR A 4 -12.41 15.44 -9.47
N ILE A 5 -11.60 15.02 -10.44
CA ILE A 5 -10.35 14.30 -10.18
C ILE A 5 -9.21 15.32 -10.23
N THR A 6 -8.55 15.52 -9.09
CA THR A 6 -7.43 16.45 -8.96
C THR A 6 -6.14 15.70 -9.25
N VAL A 7 -5.42 16.14 -10.27
CA VAL A 7 -4.16 15.55 -10.73
C VAL A 7 -2.99 16.42 -10.27
N PHE A 8 -1.97 15.82 -9.64
CA PHE A 8 -0.80 16.53 -9.14
C PHE A 8 0.47 16.15 -9.90
N THR A 9 1.33 17.13 -10.16
CA THR A 9 2.71 16.92 -10.65
C THR A 9 3.65 16.79 -9.47
N TYR A 10 4.42 15.70 -9.40
CA TYR A 10 5.49 15.55 -8.41
C TYR A 10 6.67 16.47 -8.75
N SER A 11 7.14 17.26 -7.77
CA SER A 11 8.28 18.17 -7.92
C SER A 11 9.26 17.90 -6.79
N ASN A 12 10.45 17.41 -7.12
CA ASN A 12 11.43 16.97 -6.13
C ASN A 12 12.21 18.18 -5.56
N TYR A 13 12.14 18.44 -4.25
CA TYR A 13 12.95 19.47 -3.56
C TYR A 13 13.53 18.93 -2.23
N ILE A 14 14.72 18.31 -2.33
CA ILE A 14 15.81 18.08 -1.34
C ILE A 14 15.45 17.61 0.09
N ALA A 15 15.71 16.32 0.38
CA ALA A 15 16.59 15.80 1.46
C ALA A 15 16.42 14.27 1.58
N MET A 16 17.39 13.46 1.12
CA MET A 16 17.35 11.99 1.28
C MET A 16 17.30 11.62 2.77
N ARG A 17 16.16 11.09 3.23
CA ARG A 17 16.04 10.42 4.52
C ARG A 17 16.14 8.92 4.31
N VAL A 18 16.88 8.28 5.21
CA VAL A 18 17.26 6.89 5.11
C VAL A 18 16.68 6.17 6.31
N TYR A 19 15.71 5.29 6.09
CA TYR A 19 15.05 4.56 7.17
C TYR A 19 15.67 3.17 7.37
N PRO A 20 15.78 2.70 8.62
CA PRO A 20 16.22 1.33 8.89
C PRO A 20 15.14 0.34 8.40
N ILE A 21 15.53 -0.55 7.48
CA ILE A 21 14.73 -1.73 7.13
C ILE A 21 15.09 -2.87 8.09
N ILE A 22 14.09 -3.48 8.70
CA ILE A 22 14.25 -4.81 9.31
C ILE A 22 13.64 -5.80 8.33
N PRO A 23 14.43 -6.57 7.57
CA PRO A 23 13.88 -7.60 6.71
C PRO A 23 13.30 -8.71 7.61
N TRP A 24 11.97 -8.77 7.71
CA TRP A 24 11.33 -9.89 8.39
C TRP A 24 11.00 -10.99 7.37
N PRO A 25 11.60 -12.19 7.46
CA PRO A 25 11.05 -13.36 6.79
C PRO A 25 9.84 -13.82 7.60
N ALA A 26 8.65 -13.33 7.27
CA ALA A 26 7.45 -13.97 7.75
C ALA A 26 7.44 -15.38 7.11
N HIS A 27 7.39 -16.41 7.93
CA HIS A 27 7.19 -17.79 7.49
C HIS A 27 5.76 -18.17 7.84
N ALA A 28 5.04 -18.77 6.90
CA ALA A 28 3.77 -19.46 7.15
C ALA A 28 3.99 -20.84 7.85
N GLY A 29 4.91 -20.91 8.81
CA GLY A 29 5.26 -22.14 9.52
C GLY A 29 6.37 -21.92 10.55
N ILE A 30 6.26 -22.63 11.68
CA ILE A 30 7.24 -22.65 12.76
C ILE A 30 8.55 -23.23 12.23
N SER A 31 9.54 -22.37 11.96
CA SER A 31 10.93 -22.80 11.85
C SER A 31 11.91 -21.68 12.19
N GLY A 32 12.53 -21.82 13.36
CA GLY A 32 13.93 -21.48 13.67
C GLY A 32 14.41 -20.06 13.39
N PHE A 33 14.50 -19.24 14.44
CA PHE A 33 15.24 -17.98 14.43
C PHE A 33 16.76 -18.18 14.47
N GLU A 34 17.48 -17.31 13.77
CA GLU A 34 18.85 -16.94 14.13
C GLU A 34 18.84 -15.77 15.13
N SER A 35 19.87 -15.75 15.99
CA SER A 35 19.95 -15.03 17.26
C SER A 35 19.87 -13.49 17.18
N PRO A 36 19.48 -12.80 18.29
CA PRO A 36 19.28 -11.34 18.37
C PRO A 36 20.54 -10.46 18.20
N ALA A 37 21.67 -11.04 17.83
CA ALA A 37 23.00 -10.42 17.86
C ALA A 37 23.63 -10.26 16.46
N ALA A 38 22.89 -10.48 15.38
CA ALA A 38 23.34 -10.05 14.06
C ALA A 38 23.37 -8.52 14.02
N GLU A 39 24.54 -7.93 13.77
CA GLU A 39 24.66 -6.52 13.41
C GLU A 39 23.83 -6.28 12.15
N TYR A 40 22.59 -5.84 12.32
CA TYR A 40 21.71 -5.49 11.21
C TYR A 40 22.37 -4.35 10.45
N THR A 41 22.92 -4.64 9.28
CA THR A 41 23.32 -3.61 8.32
C THR A 41 22.07 -2.78 8.08
N GLN A 42 22.04 -1.53 8.56
CA GLN A 42 20.94 -0.60 8.32
C GLN A 42 20.86 -0.37 6.82
N LEU A 43 20.12 -1.23 6.11
CA LEU A 43 19.76 -1.01 4.73
C LEU A 43 18.88 0.22 4.75
N GLY A 44 19.44 1.28 4.19
CA GLY A 44 18.76 2.53 4.07
C GLY A 44 17.69 2.50 3.00
N LEU A 45 16.42 2.52 3.38
CA LEU A 45 15.33 2.72 2.42
C LEU A 45 15.07 4.21 2.25
N CYS A 46 15.16 4.69 1.02
CA CYS A 46 14.54 5.95 0.62
C CYS A 46 13.14 5.64 0.06
N LEU A 47 12.10 6.30 0.57
CA LEU A 47 10.74 6.07 0.08
C LEU A 47 10.56 6.53 -1.36
N ASP A 48 11.24 7.61 -1.75
CA ASP A 48 11.24 8.06 -3.14
C ASP A 48 11.80 6.98 -4.07
N ASP A 49 12.92 6.34 -3.74
CA ASP A 49 13.51 5.27 -4.56
C ASP A 49 12.60 4.03 -4.65
N LEU A 50 11.85 3.75 -3.58
CA LEU A 50 10.92 2.62 -3.54
C LEU A 50 9.66 2.87 -4.38
N LEU A 51 9.15 4.11 -4.33
CA LEU A 51 7.80 4.46 -4.78
C LEU A 51 7.79 5.17 -6.14
N VAL A 52 8.85 5.89 -6.48
CA VAL A 52 8.94 6.75 -7.66
C VAL A 52 10.07 6.25 -8.56
N LEU A 53 9.71 5.84 -9.78
CA LEU A 53 10.68 5.37 -10.77
C LEU A 53 11.24 6.54 -11.60
N HIS A 54 10.35 7.38 -12.13
CA HIS A 54 10.71 8.54 -12.93
C HIS A 54 10.10 9.81 -12.32
N PRO A 55 10.82 10.53 -11.42
CA PRO A 55 10.29 11.70 -10.72
C PRO A 55 9.61 12.75 -11.62
N SER A 56 10.25 13.11 -12.74
CA SER A 56 9.74 14.11 -13.69
C SER A 56 8.51 13.65 -14.49
N ALA A 57 8.25 12.34 -14.53
CA ALA A 57 7.12 11.74 -15.22
C ALA A 57 6.08 11.16 -14.25
N THR A 58 6.25 11.36 -12.94
CA THR A 58 5.35 10.84 -11.92
C THR A 58 4.20 11.79 -11.65
N ARG A 59 3.00 11.22 -11.55
CA ARG A 59 1.77 11.90 -11.15
C ARG A 59 1.12 11.18 -9.99
N LEU A 60 0.42 11.95 -9.17
CA LEU A 60 -0.34 11.45 -8.04
C LEU A 60 -1.83 11.71 -8.29
N CYS A 61 -2.68 10.73 -7.99
CA CYS A 61 -4.14 10.90 -8.00
C CYS A 61 -4.81 10.06 -6.91
N ILE A 62 -6.05 10.40 -6.58
CA ILE A 62 -6.86 9.66 -5.62
C ILE A 62 -7.84 8.76 -6.34
N ALA A 63 -7.82 7.48 -5.97
CA ALA A 63 -8.78 6.51 -6.43
C ALA A 63 -10.17 6.87 -5.90
N GLN A 64 -11.16 6.83 -6.78
CA GLN A 64 -12.56 7.02 -6.44
C GLN A 64 -13.37 5.82 -6.93
N GLY A 65 -14.17 5.26 -6.03
CA GLY A 65 -15.00 4.09 -6.26
C GLY A 65 -14.27 2.74 -6.11
N ASP A 66 -15.04 1.68 -6.37
CA ASP A 66 -14.69 0.31 -5.94
C ASP A 66 -14.32 -0.63 -7.10
N SER A 67 -14.31 -0.12 -8.34
CA SER A 67 -14.19 -0.97 -9.54
C SER A 67 -12.85 -1.71 -9.67
N MET A 68 -11.86 -1.31 -8.87
CA MET A 68 -10.50 -1.85 -8.89
C MET A 68 -10.12 -2.60 -7.60
N LYS A 69 -11.10 -2.88 -6.71
CA LYS A 69 -10.87 -3.59 -5.44
C LYS A 69 -10.19 -4.95 -5.61
N GLY A 70 -10.53 -5.70 -6.67
CA GLY A 70 -9.93 -7.03 -6.93
C GLY A 70 -8.44 -7.01 -7.29
N VAL A 71 -7.85 -5.83 -7.54
CA VAL A 71 -6.39 -5.67 -7.66
C VAL A 71 -5.79 -4.92 -6.46
N GLY A 72 -6.59 -4.70 -5.41
CA GLY A 72 -6.17 -3.99 -4.21
C GLY A 72 -6.11 -2.47 -4.37
N ILE A 73 -6.96 -1.87 -5.20
CA ILE A 73 -7.15 -0.41 -5.24
C ILE A 73 -8.54 -0.10 -4.67
N PHE A 74 -8.57 0.65 -3.58
CA PHE A 74 -9.77 1.00 -2.85
C PHE A 74 -10.08 2.49 -3.00
N ASP A 75 -11.35 2.86 -2.76
CA ASP A 75 -11.76 4.25 -2.67
C ASP A 75 -10.93 5.02 -1.63
N GLY A 76 -10.42 6.19 -2.02
CA GLY A 76 -9.57 7.04 -1.20
C GLY A 76 -8.07 6.70 -1.25
N ASP A 77 -7.66 5.60 -1.89
CA ASP A 77 -6.24 5.26 -2.02
C ASP A 77 -5.49 6.27 -2.90
N LEU A 78 -4.23 6.55 -2.55
CA LEU A 78 -3.35 7.39 -3.37
C LEU A 78 -2.60 6.54 -4.39
N LEU A 79 -2.81 6.84 -5.67
CA LEU A 79 -2.16 6.19 -6.80
C LEU A 79 -0.92 6.97 -7.21
N ILE A 80 0.18 6.23 -7.41
CA ILE A 80 1.40 6.75 -8.03
C ILE A 80 1.42 6.26 -9.47
N ILE A 81 1.36 7.21 -10.39
CA ILE A 81 1.25 6.98 -11.84
C ILE A 81 2.55 7.41 -12.49
N ASP A 82 3.12 6.55 -13.32
CA ASP A 82 4.28 6.84 -14.13
C ASP A 82 3.86 7.02 -15.60
N ARG A 83 4.13 8.20 -16.16
CA ARG A 83 3.81 8.53 -17.56
C ARG A 83 4.89 8.10 -18.56
N HIS A 84 6.09 7.76 -18.09
CA HIS A 84 7.18 7.31 -18.94
C HIS A 84 7.01 5.84 -19.35
N ILE A 85 6.39 5.04 -18.49
CA ILE A 85 6.14 3.62 -18.74
C ILE A 85 5.06 3.45 -19.80
N LYS A 86 5.36 2.67 -20.83
CA LYS A 86 4.38 2.30 -21.86
C LYS A 86 3.39 1.27 -21.29
N PRO A 87 2.07 1.49 -21.41
CA PRO A 87 1.07 0.53 -20.95
C PRO A 87 1.15 -0.75 -21.77
N HIS A 88 1.10 -1.90 -21.09
CA HIS A 88 0.98 -3.21 -21.73
C HIS A 88 -0.24 -3.97 -21.19
N THR A 89 -0.61 -5.04 -21.87
CA THR A 89 -1.72 -5.91 -21.41
C THR A 89 -1.49 -6.35 -19.96
N GLY A 90 -2.51 -6.18 -19.11
CA GLY A 90 -2.48 -6.50 -17.69
C GLY A 90 -2.00 -5.37 -16.77
N CYS A 91 -1.49 -4.26 -17.31
CA CYS A 91 -1.19 -3.07 -16.50
C CYS A 91 -2.48 -2.41 -16.01
N VAL A 92 -2.45 -1.90 -14.78
CA VAL A 92 -3.43 -0.89 -14.35
C VAL A 92 -3.00 0.46 -14.93
N ILE A 93 -3.86 1.08 -15.72
CA ILE A 93 -3.62 2.37 -16.34
C ILE A 93 -4.51 3.44 -15.71
N TYR A 94 -4.04 4.68 -15.78
CA TYR A 94 -4.83 5.87 -15.55
C TYR A 94 -4.93 6.66 -16.86
N GLY A 95 -6.12 7.11 -17.21
CA GLY A 95 -6.36 7.82 -18.46
C GLY A 95 -7.72 8.50 -18.49
N GLN A 96 -8.08 8.99 -19.67
CA GLN A 96 -9.37 9.60 -19.98
C GLN A 96 -10.03 8.82 -21.12
N LEU A 97 -11.33 8.57 -20.99
CA LEU A 97 -12.17 7.98 -22.01
C LEU A 97 -13.42 8.87 -22.18
N ASN A 98 -13.60 9.44 -23.38
CA ASN A 98 -14.75 10.30 -23.72
C ASN A 98 -14.97 11.45 -22.71
N GLY A 99 -13.87 12.05 -22.25
CA GLY A 99 -13.89 13.14 -21.27
C GLY A 99 -13.92 12.71 -19.79
N GLU A 100 -14.15 11.43 -19.49
CA GLU A 100 -14.18 10.91 -18.13
C GLU A 100 -12.86 10.24 -17.75
N PHE A 101 -12.34 10.54 -16.55
CA PHE A 101 -11.13 9.88 -16.05
C PHE A 101 -11.43 8.45 -15.59
N ILE A 102 -10.55 7.53 -15.92
CA ILE A 102 -10.68 6.11 -15.65
C ILE A 102 -9.40 5.51 -15.08
N CYS A 103 -9.56 4.52 -14.23
CA CYS A 103 -8.50 3.64 -13.76
C CYS A 103 -8.95 2.19 -14.00
N LYS A 104 -8.27 1.48 -14.90
CA LYS A 104 -8.68 0.16 -15.40
C LYS A 104 -7.48 -0.71 -15.76
N ILE A 105 -7.68 -2.03 -15.81
CA ILE A 105 -6.69 -2.96 -16.35
C ILE A 105 -6.76 -2.88 -17.87
N TYR A 106 -5.66 -2.54 -18.52
CA TYR A 106 -5.59 -2.42 -19.97
C TYR A 106 -5.36 -3.78 -20.62
N ASP A 107 -6.18 -4.14 -21.61
CA ASP A 107 -5.94 -5.24 -22.53
C ASP A 107 -5.71 -4.68 -23.94
N GLU A 108 -4.44 -4.66 -24.35
CA GLU A 108 -4.03 -4.14 -25.66
C GLU A 108 -4.50 -5.05 -26.81
N LYS A 109 -4.53 -6.37 -26.58
CA LYS A 109 -4.85 -7.35 -27.63
C LYS A 109 -6.32 -7.29 -28.00
N GLN A 110 -7.18 -7.10 -26.99
CA GLN A 110 -8.63 -7.02 -27.19
C GLN A 110 -9.14 -5.58 -27.29
N ARG A 111 -8.28 -4.58 -27.05
CA ARG A 111 -8.64 -3.16 -26.92
C ARG A 111 -9.76 -2.96 -25.90
N MET A 112 -9.56 -3.53 -24.72
CA MET A 112 -10.55 -3.50 -23.63
C MET A 112 -9.97 -2.92 -22.36
N LEU A 113 -10.86 -2.35 -21.56
CA LEU A 113 -10.59 -1.88 -20.21
C LEU A 113 -11.36 -2.79 -19.25
N LEU A 114 -10.62 -3.58 -18.50
CA LEU A 114 -11.17 -4.53 -17.55
C LEU A 114 -11.24 -3.87 -16.16
N SER A 115 -12.32 -4.16 -15.45
CA SER A 115 -12.44 -3.88 -14.03
C SER A 115 -12.14 -5.15 -13.26
N SER A 116 -11.59 -5.04 -12.04
CA SER A 116 -11.29 -6.22 -11.22
C SER A 116 -12.44 -6.62 -10.30
N HIS A 117 -13.46 -5.76 -10.15
CA HIS A 117 -14.65 -6.05 -9.38
C HIS A 117 -15.69 -6.83 -10.21
N GLU A 118 -16.26 -7.90 -9.63
CA GLU A 118 -17.14 -8.87 -10.33
C GLU A 118 -18.38 -8.25 -10.99
N ASN A 119 -18.85 -7.11 -10.48
CA ASN A 119 -20.03 -6.42 -10.98
C ASN A 119 -19.75 -5.36 -12.06
N CYS A 120 -18.49 -5.21 -12.49
CA CYS A 120 -18.11 -4.19 -13.47
C CYS A 120 -17.87 -4.81 -14.85
N GLN A 121 -18.64 -4.37 -15.85
CA GLN A 121 -18.47 -4.83 -17.22
C GLN A 121 -17.17 -4.29 -17.83
N ALA A 122 -16.54 -5.11 -18.66
CA ALA A 122 -15.41 -4.70 -19.47
C ALA A 122 -15.87 -3.66 -20.50
N ILE A 123 -15.08 -2.61 -20.68
CA ILE A 123 -15.37 -1.52 -21.63
C ILE A 123 -14.53 -1.78 -22.87
N VAL A 124 -15.17 -1.92 -24.03
CA VAL A 124 -14.48 -2.01 -25.33
C VAL A 124 -14.15 -0.61 -25.80
N ILE A 125 -12.92 -0.39 -26.23
CA ILE A 125 -12.47 0.89 -26.79
C ILE A 125 -12.72 0.85 -28.29
N HIS A 126 -13.65 1.68 -28.76
CA HIS A 126 -13.96 1.84 -30.17
C HIS A 126 -13.05 2.88 -30.84
N ASP A 127 -12.96 2.85 -32.17
CA ASP A 127 -12.14 3.80 -32.93
C ASP A 127 -12.66 5.24 -32.91
N TYR A 128 -13.93 5.43 -32.54
CA TYR A 128 -14.55 6.74 -32.38
C TYR A 128 -14.48 7.27 -30.93
N ASP A 129 -13.97 6.48 -29.99
CA ASP A 129 -13.79 6.92 -28.61
C ASP A 129 -12.55 7.83 -28.50
N ASP A 130 -12.67 8.89 -27.71
CA ASP A 130 -11.54 9.72 -27.32
C ASP A 130 -10.86 9.07 -26.10
N PHE A 131 -9.90 8.17 -26.38
CA PHE A 131 -9.16 7.43 -25.36
C PHE A 131 -7.71 7.91 -25.28
N CYS A 132 -7.36 8.51 -24.14
CA CYS A 132 -6.00 8.97 -23.83
C CYS A 132 -5.48 8.26 -22.58
N VAL A 133 -4.37 7.52 -22.70
CA VAL A 133 -3.67 6.99 -21.54
C VAL A 133 -2.71 8.05 -21.02
N GLU A 134 -2.90 8.45 -19.77
CA GLU A 134 -2.03 9.42 -19.11
C GLU A 134 -0.81 8.74 -18.49
N GLY A 135 -0.93 7.52 -17.98
CA GLY A 135 0.20 6.72 -17.48
C GLY A 135 -0.20 5.38 -16.86
N VAL A 136 0.80 4.65 -16.36
CA VAL A 136 0.65 3.35 -15.70
C VAL A 136 0.69 3.53 -14.19
N VAL A 137 -0.26 2.94 -13.46
CA VAL A 137 -0.27 2.92 -12.00
C VAL A 137 0.83 1.96 -11.53
N ILE A 138 1.88 2.51 -10.92
CA ILE A 138 3.03 1.72 -10.45
C ILE A 138 2.87 1.27 -8.99
N ARG A 139 2.26 2.12 -8.16
CA ARG A 139 2.08 1.90 -6.72
C ARG A 139 0.74 2.45 -6.25
N THR A 140 0.23 1.84 -5.19
CA THR A 140 -0.95 2.34 -4.47
C THR A 140 -0.62 2.43 -2.99
N LEU A 141 -1.01 3.54 -2.37
CA LEU A 141 -0.81 3.84 -0.97
C LEU A 141 -2.17 3.88 -0.27
N ARG A 142 -2.36 2.99 0.69
CA ARG A 142 -3.58 2.90 1.50
C ARG A 142 -3.31 3.38 2.92
N GLN A 143 -4.23 4.17 3.47
CA GLN A 143 -4.19 4.61 4.86
C GLN A 143 -5.08 3.73 5.74
N HIS A 144 -4.52 3.20 6.82
CA HIS A 144 -5.22 2.32 7.78
C HIS A 144 -5.49 3.00 9.12
N PHE A 145 -4.74 4.06 9.42
CA PHE A 145 -4.89 4.81 10.68
C PHE A 145 -5.05 6.31 10.40
N TYR A 146 -6.06 6.90 11.03
CA TYR A 146 -6.27 8.35 11.07
C TYR A 146 -5.94 8.83 12.49
N LEU A 147 -4.89 9.64 12.63
CA LEU A 147 -4.74 10.46 13.84
C LEU A 147 -5.91 11.46 13.87
N ASN A 148 -6.55 11.61 15.03
CA ASN A 148 -7.72 12.49 15.22
C ASN A 148 -7.57 13.82 14.44
N ASP A 149 -8.47 14.00 13.46
CA ASP A 149 -8.88 15.22 12.75
C ASP A 149 -7.85 16.13 12.04
N SER A 150 -6.57 15.75 11.87
CA SER A 150 -5.58 16.73 11.35
C SER A 150 -5.03 16.48 9.94
N ILE A 151 -5.42 15.41 9.24
CA ILE A 151 -5.03 15.25 7.84
C ILE A 151 -6.25 14.83 7.03
N ASN A 152 -7.06 15.82 6.69
CA ASN A 152 -7.98 15.68 5.57
C ASN A 152 -7.13 15.71 4.30
N ILE A 153 -6.60 14.54 3.91
CA ILE A 153 -5.69 14.37 2.77
C ILE A 153 -6.31 15.03 1.51
N ALA A 154 -7.65 15.03 1.42
CA ALA A 154 -8.45 15.68 0.37
C ALA A 154 -8.27 17.19 0.23
N SER A 155 -8.11 17.92 1.33
CA SER A 155 -7.94 19.37 1.30
C SER A 155 -6.49 19.82 1.21
N ASP A 156 -5.53 18.91 1.39
CA ASP A 156 -4.10 19.25 1.58
C ASP A 156 -3.16 18.66 0.52
N TYR A 157 -3.70 18.21 -0.61
CA TYR A 157 -2.89 17.72 -1.73
C TYR A 157 -2.01 18.80 -2.39
N SER A 158 -2.19 20.09 -2.06
CA SER A 158 -1.26 21.16 -2.45
C SER A 158 0.05 21.14 -1.68
N GLU A 159 0.09 20.56 -0.47
CA GLU A 159 1.30 20.47 0.38
C GLU A 159 2.08 19.18 0.18
N LEU A 160 1.50 18.14 -0.44
CA LEU A 160 2.20 16.91 -0.88
C LEU A 160 3.28 17.14 -1.95
N ARG A 161 3.55 18.41 -2.28
CA ARG A 161 4.41 18.84 -3.38
C ARG A 161 5.90 18.71 -3.10
N THR A 162 6.34 18.32 -1.89
CA THR A 162 7.77 18.39 -1.53
C THR A 162 8.44 17.07 -1.15
N ASN A 163 7.78 16.10 -0.49
CA ASN A 163 8.40 14.82 -0.13
C ASN A 163 7.34 13.73 0.21
N LEU A 164 7.53 12.48 -0.24
CA LEU A 164 6.70 11.31 0.13
C LEU A 164 6.93 10.86 1.58
N ASP A 165 8.09 11.16 2.16
CA ASP A 165 8.41 10.87 3.56
C ASP A 165 7.38 11.48 4.51
N ASP A 166 7.13 12.78 4.39
CA ASP A 166 6.21 13.51 5.28
C ASP A 166 4.77 13.04 5.10
N LEU A 167 4.45 12.49 3.92
CA LEU A 167 3.17 11.86 3.66
C LEU A 167 3.05 10.51 4.35
N LEU A 168 4.10 9.69 4.32
CA LEU A 168 4.03 8.27 4.68
C LEU A 168 4.46 7.97 6.11
N VAL A 169 5.31 8.81 6.68
CA VAL A 169 6.03 8.58 7.92
C VAL A 169 5.68 9.69 8.91
N LEU A 170 4.95 9.33 9.96
CA LEU A 170 4.56 10.27 11.01
C LEU A 170 5.70 10.54 11.99
N HIS A 171 6.35 9.49 12.49
CA HIS A 171 7.46 9.58 13.41
C HIS A 171 8.70 8.88 12.83
N PRO A 172 9.57 9.58 12.07
CA PRO A 172 10.73 9.00 11.39
C PRO A 172 11.63 8.13 12.27
N CYS A 173 11.87 8.54 13.50
CA CYS A 173 12.73 7.80 14.45
C CYS A 173 12.05 6.58 15.10
N ALA A 174 10.75 6.38 14.87
CA ALA A 174 9.96 5.30 15.46
C ALA A 174 9.08 4.58 14.44
N THR A 175 9.39 4.75 13.15
CA THR A 175 8.69 4.07 12.06
C THR A 175 9.51 2.88 11.58
N TRP A 176 8.84 1.73 11.49
CA TRP A 176 9.39 0.49 10.99
C TRP A 176 8.68 0.10 9.69
N PHE A 177 9.41 -0.59 8.81
CA PHE A 177 8.86 -1.19 7.61
C PHE A 177 8.75 -2.70 7.80
N GLY A 178 7.62 -3.27 7.43
CA GLY A 178 7.41 -4.72 7.38
C GLY A 178 6.89 -5.14 6.00
N VAL A 179 6.98 -6.42 5.69
CA VAL A 179 6.35 -6.99 4.48
C VAL A 179 5.22 -7.90 4.94
N ALA A 180 4.01 -7.65 4.42
CA ALA A 180 2.87 -8.48 4.68
C ALA A 180 3.03 -9.85 4.01
N GLN A 181 2.55 -10.89 4.68
CA GLN A 181 2.52 -12.24 4.13
C GLN A 181 1.13 -12.85 4.31
N GLY A 182 0.65 -13.53 3.27
CA GLY A 182 -0.66 -14.16 3.23
C GLY A 182 -1.79 -13.17 2.96
N ASP A 183 -3.02 -13.63 3.17
CA ASP A 183 -4.26 -12.98 2.71
C ASP A 183 -5.28 -12.69 3.84
N SER A 184 -4.89 -12.92 5.10
CA SER A 184 -5.79 -12.73 6.25
C SER A 184 -6.30 -11.30 6.45
N MET A 185 -5.65 -10.31 5.81
CA MET A 185 -5.96 -8.88 5.94
C MET A 185 -6.41 -8.24 4.61
N GLN A 186 -6.74 -9.05 3.58
CA GLN A 186 -7.08 -8.55 2.24
C GLN A 186 -8.29 -7.63 2.19
N ASP A 187 -9.30 -7.88 3.03
CA ASP A 187 -10.51 -7.06 3.08
C ASP A 187 -10.25 -5.68 3.72
N GLU A 188 -9.14 -5.52 4.45
CA GLU A 188 -8.62 -4.20 4.87
C GLU A 188 -7.63 -3.61 3.84
N GLY A 189 -7.45 -4.24 2.68
CA GLY A 189 -6.57 -3.74 1.64
C GLY A 189 -5.10 -4.09 1.80
N ILE A 190 -4.77 -4.98 2.74
CA ILE A 190 -3.40 -5.50 2.95
C ILE A 190 -3.28 -6.87 2.31
N TYR A 191 -2.45 -6.97 1.27
CA TYR A 191 -2.27 -8.20 0.50
C TYR A 191 -0.84 -8.73 0.68
N ASP A 192 -0.64 -9.99 0.30
CA ASP A 192 0.68 -10.62 0.28
C ASP A 192 1.70 -9.73 -0.45
N ARG A 193 2.86 -9.53 0.19
CA ARG A 193 3.99 -8.69 -0.27
C ARG A 193 3.77 -7.19 -0.24
N ASP A 194 2.67 -6.69 0.31
CA ASP A 194 2.55 -5.27 0.61
C ASP A 194 3.62 -4.84 1.61
N ILE A 195 4.12 -3.61 1.46
CA ILE A 195 4.97 -2.99 2.48
C ILE A 195 4.07 -2.30 3.49
N LEU A 196 4.27 -2.62 4.77
CA LEU A 196 3.58 -2.01 5.90
C LEU A 196 4.46 -0.93 6.51
N ILE A 197 3.88 0.24 6.72
CA ILE A 197 4.51 1.35 7.44
C ILE A 197 3.94 1.37 8.85
N ILE A 198 4.78 1.01 9.82
CA ILE A 198 4.39 0.68 11.19
C ILE A 198 4.96 1.75 12.12
N ASP A 199 4.11 2.40 12.90
CA ASP A 199 4.51 3.40 13.87
C ASP A 199 4.46 2.83 15.30
N ARG A 200 5.59 2.90 16.01
CA ARG A 200 5.74 2.36 17.36
C ARG A 200 5.44 3.38 18.47
N GLN A 201 5.40 4.67 18.15
CA GLN A 201 5.10 5.72 19.14
C GLN A 201 3.59 5.86 19.37
N VAL A 202 2.76 5.41 18.43
CA VAL A 202 1.31 5.50 18.55
C VAL A 202 0.75 4.30 19.32
N ASN A 203 0.01 4.58 20.40
CA ASN A 203 -0.63 3.56 21.21
C ASN A 203 -1.78 2.88 20.45
N ALA A 204 -1.74 1.54 20.35
CA ALA A 204 -2.78 0.76 19.70
C ALA A 204 -4.17 1.02 20.29
N LEU A 205 -5.04 1.56 19.45
CA LEU A 205 -6.44 1.84 19.74
C LEU A 205 -7.31 0.60 19.48
N GLN A 206 -8.53 0.62 20.01
CA GLN A 206 -9.54 -0.37 19.67
C GLN A 206 -9.80 -0.37 18.16
N GLY A 207 -9.74 -1.53 17.52
CA GLY A 207 -10.00 -1.70 16.09
C GLY A 207 -8.85 -1.25 15.19
N ALA A 208 -7.70 -0.84 15.75
CA ALA A 208 -6.55 -0.50 14.94
C ALA A 208 -5.92 -1.75 14.30
N VAL A 209 -5.45 -1.61 13.06
CA VAL A 209 -4.58 -2.61 12.44
C VAL A 209 -3.20 -2.48 13.07
N ILE A 210 -2.70 -3.55 13.67
CA ILE A 210 -1.41 -3.56 14.38
C ILE A 210 -0.49 -4.65 13.85
N VAL A 211 0.80 -4.45 14.08
CA VAL A 211 1.78 -5.52 14.09
C VAL A 211 2.12 -5.85 15.54
N ALA A 212 2.05 -7.13 15.88
CA ALA A 212 2.31 -7.64 17.21
C ALA A 212 3.11 -8.94 17.16
N GLN A 213 3.85 -9.23 18.23
CA GLN A 213 4.42 -10.54 18.48
C GLN A 213 3.47 -11.33 19.40
N LEU A 214 3.07 -12.52 18.98
CA LEU A 214 2.28 -13.47 19.77
C LEU A 214 3.03 -14.80 19.84
N ASN A 215 3.43 -15.23 21.04
CA ASN A 215 4.14 -16.49 21.26
C ASN A 215 5.41 -16.65 20.39
N GLY A 216 6.10 -15.52 20.13
CA GLY A 216 7.31 -15.46 19.32
C GLY A 216 7.08 -15.17 17.83
N GLU A 217 5.84 -15.25 17.34
CA GLU A 217 5.50 -15.04 15.93
C GLU A 217 4.95 -13.63 15.66
N PHE A 218 5.37 -13.02 14.56
CA PHE A 218 4.87 -11.72 14.14
C PHE A 218 3.57 -11.87 13.37
N ILE A 219 2.57 -11.08 13.75
CA ILE A 219 1.24 -11.09 13.16
C ILE A 219 0.78 -9.67 12.82
N CYS A 220 0.03 -9.56 11.73
CA CYS A 220 -0.73 -8.36 11.37
C CYS A 220 -2.22 -8.65 11.51
N LYS A 221 -2.90 -7.94 12.42
CA LYS A 221 -4.31 -8.18 12.78
C LYS A 221 -5.01 -6.90 13.23
N ILE A 222 -6.34 -6.90 13.18
CA ILE A 222 -7.18 -5.87 13.79
C ILE A 222 -7.26 -6.15 15.29
N PHE A 223 -6.88 -5.17 16.12
CA PHE A 223 -6.80 -5.35 17.56
C PHE A 223 -8.12 -5.01 18.26
N ASP A 224 -8.84 -6.02 18.75
CA ASP A 224 -9.95 -5.85 19.68
C ASP A 224 -9.44 -5.82 21.12
N LYS A 225 -8.99 -4.64 21.55
CA LYS A 225 -8.46 -4.39 22.90
C LYS A 225 -9.46 -4.74 24.00
N LYS A 226 -10.75 -4.43 23.80
CA LYS A 226 -11.81 -4.65 24.80
C LYS A 226 -12.06 -6.13 25.05
N ARG A 227 -12.06 -6.94 23.99
CA ARG A 227 -12.29 -8.40 24.10
C ARG A 227 -11.00 -9.22 24.14
N ARG A 228 -9.83 -8.57 24.05
CA ARG A 228 -8.51 -9.20 23.92
C ARG A 228 -8.47 -10.21 22.77
N MET A 229 -8.93 -9.79 21.59
CA MET A 229 -8.93 -10.61 20.39
C MET A 229 -8.15 -9.96 19.25
N LEU A 230 -7.58 -10.82 18.42
CA LEU A 230 -6.91 -10.47 17.18
C LEU A 230 -7.80 -10.95 16.03
N LEU A 231 -8.36 -10.00 15.29
CA LEU A 231 -9.29 -10.28 14.21
C LEU A 231 -8.56 -10.21 12.87
N SER A 232 -8.92 -11.12 11.98
CA SER A 232 -8.55 -11.06 10.56
C SER A 232 -9.63 -10.28 9.80
N ALA A 233 -9.22 -9.55 8.77
CA ALA A 233 -10.19 -8.89 7.89
C ALA A 233 -10.91 -9.92 7.02
N ASN A 234 -10.18 -10.93 6.53
CA ASN A 234 -10.71 -12.00 5.70
C ASN A 234 -11.53 -13.00 6.54
N PRO A 235 -12.84 -13.20 6.24
CA PRO A 235 -13.74 -14.09 6.98
C PRO A 235 -13.32 -15.56 7.01
N GLN A 236 -12.45 -16.01 6.11
CA GLN A 236 -11.92 -17.38 6.10
C GLN A 236 -11.03 -17.66 7.32
N TYR A 237 -10.54 -16.62 8.01
CA TYR A 237 -9.66 -16.72 9.14
C TYR A 237 -10.40 -16.46 10.46
N HIS A 238 -10.22 -17.35 11.42
CA HIS A 238 -10.84 -17.21 12.73
C HIS A 238 -10.14 -16.15 13.60
N ALA A 239 -10.91 -15.52 14.48
CA ALA A 239 -10.38 -14.64 15.51
C ALA A 239 -9.52 -15.43 16.50
N VAL A 240 -8.39 -14.83 16.90
CA VAL A 240 -7.45 -15.43 17.86
C VAL A 240 -7.55 -14.70 19.20
N PRO A 241 -7.95 -15.36 20.29
CA PRO A 241 -7.97 -14.75 21.62
C PRO A 241 -6.56 -14.68 22.20
N ILE A 242 -6.23 -13.57 22.86
CA ILE A 242 -4.97 -13.38 23.59
C ILE A 242 -5.17 -13.89 25.02
N ARG A 243 -4.66 -15.06 25.32
CA ARG A 243 -4.78 -15.73 26.63
C ARG A 243 -3.75 -15.18 27.62
N ASP A 244 -3.99 -15.40 28.90
CA ASP A 244 -3.05 -14.94 29.96
C ASP A 244 -1.74 -15.73 29.97
N CYS A 245 -1.71 -16.91 29.36
CA CYS A 245 -0.48 -17.69 29.18
C CYS A 245 0.34 -17.27 27.95
N ASP A 246 -0.21 -16.41 27.09
CA ASP A 246 0.47 -16.02 25.85
C ASP A 246 1.49 -14.91 26.12
N THR A 247 2.62 -14.94 25.41
CA THR A 247 3.52 -13.79 25.32
C THR A 247 3.03 -12.89 24.20
N PHE A 248 2.51 -11.71 24.55
CA PHE A 248 1.95 -10.76 23.59
C PHE A 248 2.59 -9.38 23.75
N SER A 249 3.25 -8.88 22.70
CA SER A 249 3.74 -7.50 22.60
C SER A 249 3.21 -6.85 21.34
N VAL A 250 2.75 -5.60 21.45
CA VAL A 250 2.41 -4.79 20.28
C VAL A 250 3.68 -4.07 19.83
N GLU A 251 4.08 -4.28 18.58
CA GLU A 251 5.27 -3.62 18.03
C GLU A 251 4.94 -2.24 17.48
N GLY A 252 3.74 -2.05 16.90
CA GLY A 252 3.25 -0.76 16.46
C GLY A 252 1.93 -0.84 15.69
N ILE A 253 1.39 0.33 15.32
CA ILE A 253 0.19 0.46 14.49
C ILE A 253 0.58 0.54 13.02
N VAL A 254 -0.13 -0.16 12.15
CA VAL A 254 0.01 0.02 10.70
C VAL A 254 -0.66 1.34 10.32
N ILE A 255 0.13 2.34 9.96
CA ILE A 255 -0.39 3.64 9.52
C ILE A 255 -0.80 3.56 8.05
N ARG A 256 0.05 2.92 7.22
CA ARG A 256 -0.15 2.80 5.77
C ARG A 256 0.33 1.47 5.23
N SER A 257 -0.23 1.05 4.10
CA SER A 257 0.33 -0.01 3.27
C SER A 257 0.64 0.48 1.87
N VAL A 258 1.68 -0.10 1.27
CA VAL A 258 2.11 0.16 -0.11
C VAL A 258 1.94 -1.11 -0.91
N ARG A 259 1.13 -1.02 -1.97
CA ARG A 259 0.98 -2.09 -2.97
C ARG A 259 1.80 -1.80 -4.21
N MET A 260 2.46 -2.85 -4.71
CA MET A 260 3.31 -2.81 -5.90
C MET A 260 2.54 -3.37 -7.11
N HIS A 261 2.07 -2.52 -8.03
CA HIS A 261 1.33 -2.96 -9.22
C HIS A 261 2.24 -3.25 -10.41
N PHE A 262 3.39 -2.57 -10.49
CA PHE A 262 4.38 -2.73 -11.55
C PHE A 262 5.64 -3.42 -11.03
N LYS A 263 6.17 -4.41 -11.76
CA LYS A 263 7.44 -5.06 -11.40
C LYS A 263 8.59 -4.09 -11.64
N SER A 264 9.21 -3.60 -10.57
CA SER A 264 10.49 -2.88 -10.66
C SER A 264 11.66 -3.83 -10.39
N SER A 265 12.84 -3.50 -10.91
CA SER A 265 14.10 -4.21 -10.64
C SER A 265 14.44 -4.32 -9.15
N LEU A 266 13.87 -3.45 -8.31
CA LEU A 266 14.00 -3.47 -6.85
C LEU A 266 13.19 -4.60 -6.17
N GLN A 267 12.34 -5.34 -6.89
CA GLN A 267 11.68 -6.54 -6.33
C GLN A 267 12.69 -7.62 -5.89
N GLY A 268 13.93 -7.59 -6.40
CA GLY A 268 15.01 -8.46 -5.95
C GLY A 268 15.53 -8.18 -4.53
N LEU A 269 15.25 -7.00 -3.94
CA LEU A 269 15.64 -6.70 -2.55
C LEU A 269 14.76 -7.41 -1.51
N TRP A 270 13.56 -7.83 -1.90
CA TRP A 270 12.55 -8.41 -1.00
C TRP A 270 12.26 -9.88 -1.30
N SER A 271 12.95 -10.47 -2.29
CA SER A 271 12.92 -11.90 -2.53
C SER A 271 13.78 -12.61 -1.48
N CYS A 272 13.21 -12.85 -0.30
CA CYS A 272 13.75 -13.84 0.63
C CYS A 272 13.43 -15.25 0.11
N THR A 273 14.19 -15.69 -0.90
CA THR A 273 14.52 -17.09 -1.15
C THR A 273 15.92 -17.13 -1.74
N PRO A 274 16.78 -18.08 -1.31
CA PRO A 274 18.22 -18.08 -1.57
C PRO A 274 18.62 -18.13 -3.05
#